data_AF-L8TTF8-F1
#
_entry.id   AF-L8TTF8-F1
#
_cell.length_a   1.000
_cell.length_b   1.000
_cell.length_c   1.000
_cell.angle_alpha   90.00
_cell.angle_beta   90.00
_cell.angle_gamma   90.00
#
_symmetry.space_group_name_H-M   'P 1'
#
loop_
_entity.id
_entity.type
_entity.pdbx_description
1 polymer ?
#
loop_
_entity_poly.entity_id
_entity_poly.type
_entity_poly.pdbx_seq_one_letter_code
_entity_poly.pdbx_strand_id
1 'polypeptide(L)'
;MAAEAQDKDPWEEFDALGPAAPDRVPGYPGGEPHGFGFRTGVRSARVAVGFATYTLALGTVLALTGCVVFIAGEQWLLVGLMLLIEAIFILAFRRLVAQARNRSPRNRPTP
;
A
#
# COMPACT_ATOMS: atom_id res chain seq x y z
N MET A 1 2.58 -28.09 -42.31
CA MET A 1 1.30 -28.02 -41.58
C MET A 1 1.64 -28.26 -40.12
N ALA A 2 1.73 -27.20 -39.33
CA ALA A 2 2.29 -27.22 -37.97
C ALA A 2 1.22 -26.77 -36.99
N ALA A 3 0.79 -27.66 -36.08
CA ALA A 3 0.00 -27.32 -34.89
C ALA A 3 -0.17 -28.57 -34.01
N GLU A 4 0.87 -28.95 -33.27
CA GLU A 4 0.74 -29.85 -32.10
C GLU A 4 1.87 -29.50 -31.12
N ALA A 5 1.84 -28.28 -30.61
CA ALA A 5 2.60 -27.90 -29.41
C ALA A 5 1.53 -27.36 -28.45
N GLN A 6 0.97 -28.32 -27.72
CA GLN A 6 -0.09 -28.15 -26.76
C GLN A 6 0.33 -27.09 -25.72
N ASP A 7 -0.50 -26.06 -25.62
CA ASP A 7 -0.48 -24.95 -24.67
C ASP A 7 -0.66 -25.49 -23.23
N LYS A 8 0.35 -26.22 -22.73
CA LYS A 8 0.37 -26.70 -21.35
C LYS A 8 0.96 -25.59 -20.52
N ASP A 9 0.10 -24.93 -19.73
CA ASP A 9 0.48 -23.86 -18.83
C ASP A 9 1.60 -24.37 -17.88
N PRO A 10 2.81 -23.79 -17.92
CA PRO A 10 3.93 -24.22 -17.09
C PRO A 10 3.67 -24.06 -15.59
N TRP A 11 2.57 -23.40 -15.20
CA TRP A 11 2.19 -23.17 -13.81
C TRP A 11 1.23 -24.20 -13.23
N GLU A 12 0.60 -25.07 -14.04
CA GLU A 12 -0.28 -26.13 -13.52
C GLU A 12 0.45 -27.11 -12.58
N GLU A 13 1.73 -27.37 -12.84
CA GLU A 13 2.54 -28.25 -11.99
C GLU A 13 2.84 -27.63 -10.61
N PHE A 14 2.82 -26.29 -10.52
CA PHE A 14 3.01 -25.57 -9.26
C PHE A 14 1.70 -25.47 -8.46
N ASP A 15 0.55 -25.29 -9.13
CA ASP A 15 -0.76 -25.24 -8.47
C ASP A 15 -1.16 -26.60 -7.89
N ALA A 16 -0.67 -27.69 -8.47
CA ALA A 16 -0.85 -29.05 -7.96
C ALA A 16 0.03 -29.38 -6.74
N LEU A 17 1.03 -28.55 -6.42
CA LEU A 17 1.86 -28.76 -5.23
C LEU A 17 1.08 -28.37 -3.98
N GLY A 18 0.65 -29.40 -3.23
CA GLY A 18 0.16 -29.20 -1.86
C GLY A 18 1.23 -28.61 -0.94
N PRO A 19 0.84 -28.00 0.21
CA PRO A 19 1.77 -27.38 1.14
C PRO A 19 2.93 -28.32 1.50
N ALA A 20 4.17 -27.87 1.29
CA ALA A 20 5.37 -28.70 1.44
C ALA A 20 5.64 -29.19 2.89
N ALA A 21 4.90 -28.69 3.87
CA ALA A 21 4.95 -29.17 5.25
C ALA A 21 3.58 -29.01 5.93
N PRO A 22 3.22 -29.89 6.89
CA PRO A 22 2.11 -29.62 7.77
C PRO A 22 2.41 -28.34 8.55
N ASP A 23 1.56 -27.32 8.36
CA ASP A 23 1.67 -25.96 8.91
C ASP A 23 1.50 -25.91 10.46
N ARG A 24 1.62 -27.06 11.13
CA ARG A 24 1.42 -27.24 12.57
C ARG A 24 2.67 -27.85 13.19
N VAL A 25 3.50 -26.99 13.80
CA VAL A 25 4.57 -27.44 14.69
C VAL A 25 3.93 -28.06 15.94
N PRO A 26 4.23 -29.33 16.30
CA PRO A 26 3.69 -29.96 17.50
C PRO A 26 4.11 -29.19 18.76
N GLY A 27 3.16 -28.79 19.61
CA GLY A 27 3.43 -28.18 20.92
C GLY A 27 2.99 -26.73 21.12
N TYR A 28 2.44 -26.05 20.10
CA TYR A 28 1.89 -24.69 20.23
C TYR A 28 0.37 -24.65 20.05
N PRO A 29 -0.41 -24.16 21.03
CA PRO A 29 -1.84 -23.97 20.86
C PRO A 29 -2.08 -22.72 20.00
N GLY A 30 -2.46 -22.93 18.75
CA GLY A 30 -2.67 -21.87 17.77
C GLY A 30 -1.40 -21.61 16.97
N GLY A 31 -1.32 -22.24 15.79
CA GLY A 31 -0.22 -22.07 14.84
C GLY A 31 -0.09 -20.63 14.39
N GLU A 32 0.72 -19.85 15.10
CA GLU A 32 1.31 -18.65 14.53
C GLU A 32 2.47 -19.10 13.63
N PRO A 33 2.42 -18.81 12.32
CA PRO A 33 3.41 -19.29 11.37
C PRO A 33 4.78 -18.75 11.75
N HIS A 34 5.68 -19.66 12.13
CA HIS A 34 7.09 -19.39 12.38
C HIS A 34 7.87 -19.78 11.12
N GLY A 35 7.88 -18.90 10.12
CA GLY A 35 8.71 -19.05 8.92
C GLY A 35 8.32 -18.13 7.75
N PHE A 36 9.27 -17.33 7.28
CA PHE A 36 9.38 -16.61 5.99
C PHE A 36 8.16 -15.92 5.32
N GLY A 37 7.10 -15.55 6.04
CA GLY A 37 5.96 -14.81 5.48
C GLY A 37 5.72 -13.45 6.16
N PHE A 38 6.19 -12.37 5.54
CA PHE A 38 5.84 -10.97 5.86
C PHE A 38 6.17 -10.45 7.28
N ARG A 39 7.44 -10.58 7.66
CA ARG A 39 8.13 -9.55 8.48
C ARG A 39 8.95 -8.57 7.63
N THR A 40 8.64 -8.42 6.33
CA THR A 40 9.10 -7.23 5.60
C THR A 40 8.51 -6.02 6.33
N GLY A 41 9.32 -4.98 6.57
CA GLY A 41 9.13 -3.91 7.58
C GLY A 41 7.86 -3.04 7.51
N VAL A 42 6.82 -3.47 6.80
CA VAL A 42 5.52 -2.83 6.61
C VAL A 42 4.50 -3.16 7.71
N ARG A 43 4.81 -4.08 8.65
CA ARG A 43 3.90 -4.39 9.79
C ARG A 43 3.79 -3.26 10.80
N SER A 44 4.69 -2.28 10.75
CA SER A 44 4.55 -1.09 11.57
C SER A 44 3.65 -0.11 10.83
N ALA A 45 2.39 -0.01 11.26
CA ALA A 45 1.51 1.09 10.85
C ALA A 45 2.22 2.46 10.93
N ARG A 46 3.22 2.60 11.80
CA ARG A 46 4.07 3.79 11.90
C ARG A 46 4.96 4.02 10.68
N VAL A 47 5.51 2.99 10.03
CA VAL A 47 6.33 3.14 8.80
C VAL A 47 5.46 3.57 7.63
N ALA A 48 4.28 2.97 7.47
CA ALA A 48 3.32 3.37 6.44
C ALA A 48 2.87 4.83 6.65
N VAL A 49 2.55 5.21 7.89
CA VAL A 49 2.22 6.61 8.24
C VAL A 49 3.42 7.54 8.02
N GLY A 50 4.64 7.10 8.34
CA GLY A 50 5.86 7.88 8.14
C GLY A 50 6.13 8.16 6.66
N PHE A 51 6.08 7.13 5.82
CA PHE A 51 6.22 7.27 4.37
C PHE A 51 5.12 8.18 3.80
N ALA A 52 3.87 7.94 4.19
CA ALA A 52 2.74 8.75 3.77
C ALA A 52 2.93 10.24 4.16
N THR A 53 3.38 10.50 5.38
CA THR A 53 3.65 11.85 5.87
C THR A 53 4.81 12.50 5.10
N TYR A 54 5.87 11.74 4.83
CA TYR A 54 7.00 12.20 4.02
C TYR A 54 6.54 12.59 2.60
N THR A 55 5.76 11.73 1.94
CA THR A 55 5.24 12.03 0.60
C THR A 55 4.31 13.24 0.60
N LEU A 56 3.51 13.42 1.65
CA LEU A 56 2.66 14.61 1.81
C LEU A 56 3.52 15.87 1.92
N ALA A 57 4.49 15.88 2.83
CA ALA A 57 5.37 17.03 3.03
C ALA A 57 6.16 17.37 1.76
N LEU A 58 6.70 16.35 1.08
CA LEU A 58 7.42 16.52 -0.18
C LEU A 58 6.49 17.12 -1.25
N GLY A 59 5.29 16.57 -1.42
CA GLY A 59 4.28 17.09 -2.35
C GLY A 59 3.95 18.56 -2.09
N THR A 60 3.70 18.93 -0.83
CA THR A 60 3.40 20.31 -0.45
C THR A 60 4.57 21.26 -0.74
N VAL A 61 5.82 20.85 -0.50
CA VAL A 61 6.99 21.67 -0.84
C VAL A 61 7.09 21.88 -2.36
N LEU A 62 6.83 20.85 -3.16
CA LEU A 62 6.79 20.98 -4.62
C LEU A 62 5.67 21.91 -5.07
N ALA A 63 4.46 21.77 -4.51
CA ALA A 63 3.31 22.62 -4.84
C ALA A 63 3.59 24.10 -4.50
N LEU A 64 4.19 24.38 -3.34
CA LEU A 64 4.60 25.74 -2.95
C LEU A 64 5.64 26.31 -3.91
N THR A 65 6.65 25.50 -4.28
CA THR A 65 7.67 25.91 -5.25
C THR A 65 7.04 26.24 -6.60
N GLY A 66 6.12 25.39 -7.09
CA GLY A 66 5.36 25.64 -8.31
C GLY A 66 4.50 26.91 -8.22
N CYS A 67 3.88 27.18 -7.06
CA CYS A 67 3.13 28.41 -6.84
C CYS A 67 4.03 29.64 -6.96
N VAL A 68 5.22 29.65 -6.36
CA VAL A 68 6.18 30.77 -6.48
C VAL A 68 6.53 31.03 -7.95
N VAL A 69 6.83 29.96 -8.70
CA VAL A 69 7.17 30.05 -10.13
C VAL A 69 6.00 30.59 -10.95
N PHE A 70 4.78 30.09 -10.73
CA PHE A 70 3.60 30.54 -11.48
C PHE A 70 3.15 31.97 -11.11
N ILE A 71 3.31 32.38 -9.84
CA ILE A 71 3.08 33.77 -9.42
C ILE A 71 4.06 34.70 -10.13
N ALA A 72 5.35 34.32 -10.21
CA ALA A 72 6.35 35.11 -10.93
C ALA A 72 6.04 35.25 -12.43
N GLY A 73 5.35 34.26 -13.01
CA GLY A 73 4.84 34.32 -14.39
C GLY A 73 3.46 34.96 -14.55
N GLU A 74 2.87 35.53 -13.49
CA GLU A 74 1.49 36.08 -13.44
C GLU A 74 0.39 35.07 -13.84
N GLN A 75 0.66 33.77 -13.74
CA GLN A 75 -0.24 32.69 -14.16
C GLN A 75 -1.22 32.32 -13.04
N TRP A 76 -2.08 33.25 -12.65
CA TRP A 76 -3.02 33.09 -11.52
C TRP A 76 -3.96 31.89 -11.65
N LEU A 77 -4.38 31.54 -12.86
CA LEU A 77 -5.23 30.37 -13.10
C LEU A 77 -4.50 29.06 -12.78
N LEU A 78 -3.21 28.96 -13.12
CA LEU A 78 -2.40 27.78 -12.81
C LEU A 78 -2.06 27.71 -11.31
N VAL A 79 -1.88 28.86 -10.65
CA VAL A 79 -1.78 28.92 -9.18
C VAL A 79 -3.05 28.38 -8.53
N GLY A 80 -4.22 28.86 -8.96
CA GLY A 80 -5.51 28.39 -8.45
C GLY A 80 -5.71 26.90 -8.65
N LEU A 81 -5.40 26.39 -9.85
CA LEU A 81 -5.48 24.96 -10.16
C LEU A 81 -4.51 24.12 -9.31
N MET A 82 -3.26 24.58 -9.15
CA MET A 82 -2.25 23.92 -8.31
C MET A 82 -2.73 23.81 -6.86
N LEU A 83 -3.24 24.91 -6.29
CA LEU A 83 -3.77 24.93 -4.92
C LEU A 83 -5.01 24.04 -4.78
N LEU A 84 -5.87 23.97 -5.79
CA LEU A 84 -7.03 23.08 -5.80
C LEU A 84 -6.60 21.62 -5.78
N ILE A 85 -5.62 21.25 -6.62
CA ILE A 85 -5.08 19.88 -6.67
C ILE A 85 -4.43 19.53 -5.32
N GLU A 86 -3.60 20.41 -4.77
CA GLU A 86 -2.96 20.21 -3.46
C GLU A 86 -4.01 20.06 -2.35
N ALA A 87 -5.07 20.87 -2.35
CA ALA A 87 -6.15 20.75 -1.38
C ALA A 87 -6.87 19.40 -1.48
N ILE A 88 -7.18 18.93 -2.69
CA ILE A 88 -7.76 17.60 -2.92
C ILE A 88 -6.82 16.52 -2.41
N PHE A 89 -5.51 16.63 -2.68
CA PHE A 89 -4.50 15.68 -2.24
C PHE A 89 -4.44 15.59 -0.71
N ILE A 90 -4.40 16.73 -0.01
CA ILE A 90 -4.45 16.80 1.46
C ILE A 90 -5.74 16.17 2.00
N LEU A 91 -6.90 16.45 1.40
CA LEU A 91 -8.18 15.89 1.83
C LEU A 91 -8.24 14.37 1.65
N ALA A 92 -7.81 13.87 0.49
CA ALA A 92 -7.73 12.44 0.21
C ALA A 92 -6.78 11.74 1.21
N PHE A 93 -5.63 12.36 1.47
CA PHE A 93 -4.65 11.86 2.44
C PHE A 93 -5.24 11.78 3.86
N ARG A 94 -5.91 12.85 4.32
CA ARG A 94 -6.57 12.87 5.63
C ARG A 94 -7.62 11.77 5.74
N ARG A 95 -8.38 11.50 4.67
CA ARG A 95 -9.34 10.39 4.64
C ARG A 95 -8.66 9.03 4.71
N LEU A 96 -7.56 8.83 3.99
CA LEU A 96 -6.79 7.59 4.02
C LEU A 96 -6.23 7.32 5.43
N VAL A 97 -5.68 8.34 6.10
CA VAL A 97 -5.21 8.22 7.49
C VAL A 97 -6.36 7.92 8.46
N ALA A 98 -7.52 8.55 8.29
CA ALA A 98 -8.70 8.27 9.10
C ALA A 98 -9.19 6.82 8.92
N GLN A 99 -9.21 6.31 7.68
CA GLN A 99 -9.54 4.92 7.38
C GLN A 99 -8.53 3.95 7.99
N ALA A 100 -7.24 4.27 7.93
CA ALA A 100 -6.18 3.45 8.53
C ALA A 100 -6.31 3.36 10.05
N ARG A 101 -6.69 4.45 10.73
CA ARG A 101 -6.98 4.47 12.17
C ARG A 101 -8.23 3.66 12.55
N ASN A 102 -9.28 3.72 11.72
CA ASN A 102 -10.54 3.04 11.99
C ASN A 102 -10.50 1.53 11.70
N ARG A 103 -9.49 1.05 10.97
CA ARG A 103 -9.16 -0.38 10.83
C ARG A 103 -8.41 -0.96 12.04
N SER A 104 -8.58 -0.38 13.22
CA SER A 104 -8.12 -1.01 14.46
C SER A 104 -8.88 -2.33 14.65
N PRO A 105 -8.20 -3.44 14.96
CA PRO A 105 -8.74 -4.78 14.80
C PRO A 105 -9.98 -4.96 15.66
N ARG A 106 -11.13 -5.08 14.99
CA ARG A 106 -12.38 -5.51 15.60
C ARG A 106 -12.13 -6.90 16.18
N ASN A 107 -12.14 -6.93 17.51
CA ASN A 107 -12.03 -8.09 18.38
C ASN A 107 -12.72 -9.32 17.78
N ARG A 108 -12.02 -10.47 17.81
CA ARG A 108 -12.55 -11.79 17.48
C ARG A 108 -13.85 -12.03 18.25
N PRO A 109 -14.91 -12.59 17.64
CA PRO A 109 -15.92 -13.29 18.40
C PRO A 109 -15.36 -14.67 18.79
N THR A 110 -15.09 -14.87 20.09
CA THR A 110 -15.12 -16.19 20.72
C THR A 110 -16.58 -16.67 20.73
N PRO A 111 -16.82 -17.92 20.32
CA PRO A 111 -16.99 -18.99 21.30
C PRO A 111 -16.06 -20.19 21.07
#